data_AF-A0A8T3YAH6-F1
#
_entry.id   AF-A0A8T3YAH6-F1
#
_cell.length_a   1.000
_cell.length_b   1.000
_cell.length_c   1.000
_cell.angle_alpha   90.00
_cell.angle_beta   90.00
_cell.angle_gamma   90.00
#
_symmetry.space_group_name_H-M   'P 1'
#
loop_
_entity.id
_entity.type
_entity.pdbx_description
1 polymer ?
#
loop_
_entity_poly.entity_id
_entity_poly.type
_entity_poly.pdbx_seq_one_letter_code
_entity_poly.pdbx_strand_id
1 'polypeptide(L)'
;MRSSIVMVYLIFLLSIAMLLSACLQLLQPREAQTGSSPETTAPELVFGKVNTFRDGFMEMKKIDEKYNTDFHKERLGKLVVDSRDMPAMEEDIYKLLEHITGTRNIDFEKVSHKRNKTETDLVLLFIATRLKMLESELYFQLGYKYGNAGLVGDGFFCSEQPYIFESLDAFNASVRKGLDASYYMDVMLTQTNEITHALVGIDEGKPEFYKIPFQTMGAQLRKNHNLVTKYCANQTGKDTYVMVENTDIDDKRE
;
A
#
# COMPACT_ATOMS: atom_id res chain seq x y z
N MET A 1 -2.41 -68.63 -16.75
CA MET A 1 -1.37 -67.58 -16.65
C MET A 1 -1.49 -66.45 -17.70
N ARG A 2 -2.05 -66.64 -18.90
CA ARG A 2 -2.20 -65.54 -19.87
C ARG A 2 -3.27 -64.49 -19.51
N SER A 3 -4.28 -64.84 -18.71
CA SER A 3 -5.40 -63.94 -18.36
C SER A 3 -5.03 -62.83 -17.37
N SER A 4 -4.02 -63.06 -16.51
CA SER A 4 -3.63 -62.09 -15.47
C SER A 4 -2.80 -60.92 -16.03
N ILE A 5 -2.07 -61.14 -17.12
CA ILE A 5 -1.23 -60.11 -17.75
C ILE A 5 -2.12 -59.07 -18.46
N VAL A 6 -3.21 -59.50 -19.09
CA VAL A 6 -4.15 -58.60 -19.79
C VAL A 6 -4.84 -57.65 -18.81
N MET A 7 -5.18 -58.12 -17.61
CA MET A 7 -5.85 -57.32 -16.60
C MET A 7 -4.94 -56.22 -16.01
N VAL A 8 -3.65 -56.50 -15.81
CA VAL A 8 -2.68 -55.50 -15.31
C VAL A 8 -2.45 -54.39 -16.33
N TYR A 9 -2.35 -54.73 -17.62
CA TYR A 9 -2.22 -53.73 -18.69
C TYR A 9 -3.45 -52.82 -18.81
N LEU A 10 -4.66 -53.37 -18.61
CA LEU A 10 -5.89 -52.57 -18.68
C LEU A 10 -6.00 -51.56 -17.55
N ILE A 11 -5.60 -51.95 -16.33
CA ILE A 11 -5.59 -51.05 -15.17
C ILE A 11 -4.57 -49.93 -15.37
N PHE A 12 -3.39 -50.24 -15.91
CA PHE A 12 -2.34 -49.25 -16.15
C PHE A 12 -2.71 -48.23 -17.25
N LEU A 13 -3.42 -48.68 -18.29
CA LEU A 13 -3.93 -47.77 -19.33
C LEU A 13 -5.04 -46.86 -18.81
N LEU A 14 -5.91 -47.37 -17.92
CA LEU A 14 -6.97 -46.57 -17.28
C LEU A 14 -6.40 -45.49 -16.36
N SER A 15 -5.35 -45.77 -15.59
CA SER A 15 -4.72 -44.77 -14.73
C SER A 15 -3.98 -43.68 -15.52
N ILE A 16 -3.32 -44.03 -16.63
CA ILE A 16 -2.71 -43.05 -17.54
C ILE A 16 -3.79 -42.16 -18.19
N ALA A 17 -4.92 -42.74 -18.62
CA ALA A 17 -6.03 -41.98 -19.19
C ALA A 17 -6.66 -40.99 -18.20
N MET A 18 -6.80 -41.38 -16.93
CA MET A 18 -7.30 -40.47 -15.89
C MET A 18 -6.33 -39.33 -15.57
N LEU A 19 -5.02 -39.61 -15.53
CA LEU A 19 -3.99 -38.58 -15.36
C LEU A 19 -3.95 -37.58 -16.53
N LEU A 20 -4.08 -38.07 -17.76
CA LEU A 20 -4.14 -37.22 -18.94
C LEU A 20 -5.43 -36.38 -18.96
N SER A 21 -6.57 -36.92 -18.54
CA SER A 21 -7.82 -36.17 -18.43
C SER A 21 -7.76 -35.07 -17.37
N ALA A 22 -7.09 -35.32 -16.24
CA ALA A 22 -6.89 -34.31 -15.21
C ALA A 22 -5.92 -33.20 -15.66
N CYS A 23 -4.85 -33.56 -16.37
CA CYS A 23 -3.93 -32.58 -16.98
C CYS A 23 -4.61 -31.74 -18.07
N LEU A 24 -5.52 -32.32 -18.86
CA LEU A 24 -6.21 -31.60 -19.92
C LEU A 24 -7.19 -30.55 -19.36
N GLN A 25 -7.78 -30.79 -18.17
CA GLN A 25 -8.62 -29.80 -17.48
C GLN A 25 -7.81 -28.62 -16.92
N LEU A 26 -6.53 -28.83 -16.58
CA LEU A 26 -5.64 -27.74 -16.15
C LEU A 26 -5.12 -26.89 -17.32
N LEU A 27 -5.15 -27.42 -18.54
CA LEU A 27 -4.72 -26.73 -19.76
C LEU A 27 -5.88 -26.05 -20.50
N GLN A 28 -7.13 -26.20 -20.04
CA GLN A 28 -8.20 -25.38 -20.60
C GLN A 28 -7.94 -23.92 -20.19
N PRO A 29 -7.71 -23.01 -21.16
CA PRO A 29 -7.64 -21.60 -20.85
C PRO A 29 -8.93 -21.25 -20.15
N ARG A 30 -8.80 -20.75 -18.92
CA ARG A 30 -9.91 -20.24 -18.14
C ARG A 30 -10.47 -19.09 -18.96
N GLU A 31 -11.45 -19.36 -19.80
CA GLU A 31 -12.19 -18.33 -20.51
C GLU A 31 -12.59 -17.35 -19.42
N ALA A 32 -12.06 -16.15 -19.51
CA ALA A 32 -12.43 -15.06 -18.64
C ALA A 32 -13.92 -14.90 -18.86
N GLN A 33 -14.72 -15.50 -17.99
CA GLN A 33 -16.11 -15.19 -17.84
C GLN A 33 -16.12 -13.73 -17.41
N THR A 34 -16.19 -12.85 -18.41
CA THR A 34 -16.72 -11.50 -18.32
C THR A 34 -18.22 -11.61 -18.01
N GLY A 35 -18.54 -12.37 -16.95
CA GLY A 35 -19.78 -12.18 -16.23
C GLY A 35 -19.66 -10.79 -15.65
N SER A 36 -20.33 -9.83 -16.29
CA SER A 36 -20.63 -8.53 -15.73
C SER A 36 -21.35 -8.78 -14.41
N SER A 37 -20.58 -8.92 -13.33
CA SER A 37 -21.09 -8.86 -11.98
C SER A 37 -21.90 -7.57 -11.94
N PRO A 38 -23.19 -7.61 -11.56
CA PRO A 38 -24.02 -6.42 -11.53
C PRO A 38 -23.26 -5.37 -10.73
N GLU A 39 -22.88 -4.30 -11.42
CA GLU A 39 -22.16 -3.17 -10.89
C GLU A 39 -23.09 -2.55 -9.86
N THR A 40 -22.97 -3.06 -8.63
CA THR A 40 -23.78 -2.64 -7.50
C THR A 40 -23.17 -1.31 -7.12
N THR A 41 -23.66 -0.24 -7.74
CA THR A 41 -23.19 1.11 -7.50
C THR A 41 -23.39 1.40 -6.01
N ALA A 42 -22.28 1.42 -5.27
CA ALA A 42 -22.31 1.75 -3.86
C ALA A 42 -23.01 3.10 -3.69
N PRO A 43 -23.89 3.26 -2.68
CA PRO A 43 -24.64 4.49 -2.49
C PRO A 43 -23.68 5.69 -2.41
N GLU A 44 -24.05 6.77 -3.11
CA GLU A 44 -23.28 8.01 -3.11
C GLU A 44 -23.25 8.62 -1.69
N LEU A 45 -22.08 9.10 -1.27
CA LEU A 45 -21.92 9.75 0.03
C LEU A 45 -22.58 11.12 0.02
N VAL A 46 -23.40 11.40 1.03
CA VAL A 46 -23.99 12.72 1.28
C VAL A 46 -23.34 13.33 2.50
N PHE A 47 -22.59 14.42 2.30
CA PHE A 47 -21.86 15.08 3.37
C PHE A 47 -22.75 16.04 4.17
N GLY A 48 -22.62 15.97 5.50
CA GLY A 48 -23.25 16.92 6.41
C GLY A 48 -22.58 18.29 6.40
N LYS A 49 -23.10 19.22 7.20
CA LYS A 49 -22.47 20.54 7.38
C LYS A 49 -21.20 20.38 8.21
N VAL A 50 -20.06 20.87 7.71
CA VAL A 50 -18.76 20.83 8.40
C VAL A 50 -18.43 22.21 8.96
N ASN A 51 -18.57 22.42 10.28
CA ASN A 51 -18.22 23.70 10.93
C ASN A 51 -17.05 23.57 11.90
N THR A 52 -16.79 22.35 12.39
CA THR A 52 -15.76 22.04 13.37
C THR A 52 -14.85 20.93 12.87
N PHE A 53 -13.70 20.76 13.50
CA PHE A 53 -12.82 19.62 13.26
C PHE A 53 -13.55 18.29 13.44
N ARG A 54 -14.34 18.16 14.51
CA ARG A 54 -15.14 16.97 14.81
C ARG A 54 -16.09 16.63 13.66
N ASP A 55 -16.76 17.61 13.08
CA ASP A 55 -17.66 17.37 11.95
C ASP A 55 -16.89 16.78 10.77
N GLY A 56 -15.76 17.40 10.39
CA GLY A 56 -14.91 16.94 9.29
C GLY A 56 -14.34 15.53 9.53
N PHE A 57 -13.92 15.26 10.77
CA PHE A 57 -13.46 13.93 11.18
C PHE A 57 -14.55 12.86 11.03
N MET A 58 -15.79 13.18 11.43
CA MET A 58 -16.91 12.23 11.29
C MET A 58 -17.27 11.99 9.83
N GLU A 59 -17.20 13.00 8.96
CA GLU A 59 -17.38 12.79 7.51
C GLU A 59 -16.27 11.91 6.92
N MET A 60 -15.00 12.10 7.34
CA MET A 60 -13.90 11.23 6.94
C MET A 60 -14.12 9.78 7.41
N LYS A 61 -14.61 9.59 8.64
CA LYS A 61 -14.90 8.26 9.17
C LYS A 61 -15.95 7.52 8.35
N LYS A 62 -16.96 8.21 7.81
CA LYS A 62 -17.93 7.60 6.89
C LYS A 62 -17.28 7.10 5.60
N ILE A 63 -16.25 7.82 5.11
CA ILE A 63 -15.47 7.39 3.95
C ILE A 63 -14.70 6.12 4.32
N ASP A 64 -13.95 6.11 5.43
CA ASP A 64 -13.25 4.91 5.90
C ASP A 64 -14.20 3.71 6.07
N GLU A 65 -15.38 3.92 6.68
CA GLU A 65 -16.41 2.88 6.86
C GLU A 65 -16.93 2.33 5.51
N LYS A 66 -17.10 3.18 4.49
CA LYS A 66 -17.52 2.77 3.13
C LYS A 66 -16.52 1.82 2.48
N TYR A 67 -15.23 2.01 2.73
CA TYR A 67 -14.14 1.18 2.19
C TYR A 67 -13.65 0.12 3.18
N ASN A 68 -14.34 -0.04 4.31
CA ASN A 68 -14.04 -1.02 5.36
C ASN A 68 -12.61 -0.88 5.93
N THR A 69 -12.17 0.38 6.09
CA THR A 69 -10.85 0.74 6.61
C THR A 69 -10.98 1.42 7.98
N ASP A 70 -9.86 1.65 8.65
CA ASP A 70 -9.80 2.36 9.92
C ASP A 70 -8.43 3.03 10.03
N PHE A 71 -8.40 4.35 9.87
CA PHE A 71 -7.15 5.10 9.83
C PHE A 71 -6.29 4.90 11.10
N HIS A 72 -6.89 4.56 12.25
CA HIS A 72 -6.12 4.27 13.48
C HIS A 72 -5.35 2.95 13.41
N LYS A 73 -5.87 1.96 12.69
CA LYS A 73 -5.31 0.61 12.64
C LYS A 73 -4.40 0.37 11.43
N GLU A 74 -4.49 1.22 10.43
CA GLU A 74 -3.70 1.15 9.21
C GLU A 74 -2.19 1.23 9.50
N ARG A 75 -1.43 0.35 8.85
CA ARG A 75 0.02 0.20 8.98
C ARG A 75 0.59 -0.58 7.79
N LEU A 76 1.57 0.02 7.12
CA LEU A 76 2.30 -0.61 6.01
C LEU A 76 2.81 -2.01 6.37
N GLY A 77 2.56 -2.95 5.45
CA GLY A 77 2.92 -4.36 5.60
C GLY A 77 2.06 -5.17 6.57
N LYS A 78 1.01 -4.58 7.17
CA LYS A 78 0.07 -5.29 8.05
C LYS A 78 -1.39 -5.11 7.63
N LEU A 79 -1.89 -3.88 7.73
CA LEU A 79 -3.26 -3.52 7.40
C LEU A 79 -3.21 -2.25 6.57
N VAL A 80 -3.58 -2.34 5.30
CA VAL A 80 -3.58 -1.21 4.35
C VAL A 80 -4.88 -1.24 3.58
N VAL A 81 -5.26 -0.12 2.99
CA VAL A 81 -6.40 -0.07 2.05
C VAL A 81 -6.07 -0.92 0.82
N ASP A 82 -7.05 -1.63 0.28
CA ASP A 82 -6.86 -2.38 -0.97
C ASP A 82 -6.57 -1.39 -2.11
N SER A 83 -5.48 -1.62 -2.86
CA SER A 83 -5.12 -0.74 -3.99
C SER A 83 -6.22 -0.58 -5.05
N ARG A 84 -7.17 -1.51 -5.14
CA ARG A 84 -8.33 -1.42 -6.04
C ARG A 84 -9.37 -0.41 -5.57
N ASP A 85 -9.46 -0.19 -4.26
CA ASP A 85 -10.44 0.70 -3.63
C ASP A 85 -9.90 2.13 -3.47
N MET A 86 -8.56 2.28 -3.41
CA MET A 86 -7.90 3.58 -3.21
C MET A 86 -8.33 4.69 -4.19
N PRO A 87 -8.44 4.47 -5.51
CA PRO A 87 -8.85 5.55 -6.43
C PRO A 87 -10.26 6.07 -6.14
N ALA A 88 -11.19 5.17 -5.79
CA ALA A 88 -12.56 5.56 -5.45
C ALA A 88 -12.61 6.26 -4.08
N MET A 89 -11.81 5.79 -3.13
CA MET A 89 -11.68 6.40 -1.81
C MET A 89 -11.07 7.80 -1.88
N GLU A 90 -10.01 7.99 -2.65
CA GLU A 90 -9.40 9.31 -2.89
C GLU A 90 -10.41 10.27 -3.52
N GLU A 91 -11.20 9.82 -4.49
CA GLU A 91 -12.25 10.64 -5.11
C GLU A 91 -13.31 11.07 -4.10
N ASP A 92 -13.76 10.18 -3.21
CA ASP A 92 -14.70 10.55 -2.14
C ASP A 92 -14.08 11.56 -1.15
N ILE A 93 -12.78 11.45 -0.86
CA ILE A 93 -12.05 12.44 -0.06
C ILE A 93 -11.98 13.80 -0.79
N TYR A 94 -11.74 13.81 -2.10
CA TYR A 94 -11.77 15.04 -2.90
C TYR A 94 -13.16 15.67 -2.97
N LYS A 95 -14.23 14.87 -3.01
CA LYS A 95 -15.60 15.40 -2.90
C LYS A 95 -15.85 16.03 -1.54
N LEU A 96 -15.35 15.45 -0.44
CA LEU A 96 -15.42 16.07 0.89
C LEU A 96 -14.63 17.40 0.92
N LEU A 97 -13.44 17.44 0.32
CA LEU A 97 -12.62 18.65 0.21
C LEU A 97 -13.35 19.76 -0.56
N GLU A 98 -13.94 19.41 -1.69
CA GLU A 98 -14.74 20.31 -2.53
C GLU A 98 -16.00 20.79 -1.81
N HIS A 99 -16.67 19.92 -1.04
CA HIS A 99 -17.80 20.29 -0.20
C HIS A 99 -17.43 21.32 0.88
N ILE A 100 -16.26 21.17 1.50
CA ILE A 100 -15.80 22.09 2.56
C ILE A 100 -15.33 23.43 2.00
N THR A 101 -14.64 23.44 0.85
CA THR A 101 -13.90 24.62 0.37
C THR A 101 -14.44 25.23 -0.92
N GLY A 102 -15.35 24.53 -1.61
CA GLY A 102 -15.81 24.87 -2.95
C GLY A 102 -14.78 24.57 -4.07
N THR A 103 -13.65 23.91 -3.78
CA THR A 103 -12.62 23.59 -4.76
C THR A 103 -11.80 22.36 -4.39
N ARG A 104 -11.21 21.69 -5.37
CA ARG A 104 -10.23 20.61 -5.14
C ARG A 104 -8.79 21.11 -5.04
N ASN A 105 -8.52 22.32 -5.53
CA ASN A 105 -7.18 22.86 -5.67
C ASN A 105 -6.75 23.62 -4.41
N ILE A 106 -6.45 22.87 -3.35
CA ILE A 106 -5.96 23.43 -2.09
C ILE A 106 -4.43 23.29 -2.01
N ASP A 107 -3.78 24.39 -1.67
CA ASP A 107 -2.36 24.42 -1.32
C ASP A 107 -2.18 24.04 0.15
N PHE A 108 -2.04 22.74 0.41
CA PHE A 108 -1.87 22.20 1.77
C PHE A 108 -0.57 22.67 2.44
N GLU A 109 0.48 22.95 1.67
CA GLU A 109 1.73 23.51 2.19
C GLU A 109 1.49 24.93 2.71
N LYS A 110 0.76 25.77 1.97
CA LYS A 110 0.38 27.09 2.48
C LYS A 110 -0.48 27.00 3.73
N VAL A 111 -1.41 26.03 3.81
CA VAL A 111 -2.23 25.80 5.03
C VAL A 111 -1.35 25.37 6.22
N SER A 112 -0.37 24.48 6.01
CA SER A 112 0.49 24.00 7.09
C SER A 112 1.33 25.12 7.71
N HIS A 113 1.78 26.09 6.91
CA HIS A 113 2.58 27.23 7.36
C HIS A 113 1.79 28.39 8.01
N LYS A 114 0.45 28.33 8.04
CA LYS A 114 -0.36 29.36 8.74
C LYS A 114 -0.06 29.33 10.24
N ARG A 115 0.19 30.50 10.84
CA ARG A 115 0.46 30.63 12.28
C ARG A 115 -0.75 30.31 13.16
N ASN A 116 -1.92 30.83 12.79
CA ASN A 116 -3.18 30.63 13.50
C ASN A 116 -4.12 29.82 12.60
N LYS A 117 -4.34 28.56 12.93
CA LYS A 117 -5.21 27.66 12.18
C LYS A 117 -6.64 27.74 12.69
N THR A 118 -7.58 27.86 11.75
CA THR A 118 -9.02 27.74 12.02
C THR A 118 -9.42 26.27 12.11
N GLU A 119 -10.61 25.98 12.64
CA GLU A 119 -11.19 24.62 12.61
C GLU A 119 -11.19 24.03 11.18
N THR A 120 -11.51 24.83 10.17
CA THR A 120 -11.45 24.42 8.76
C THR A 120 -10.02 24.08 8.34
N ASP A 121 -9.02 24.90 8.70
CA ASP A 121 -7.62 24.59 8.39
C ASP A 121 -7.17 23.25 9.00
N LEU A 122 -7.65 22.91 10.20
CA LEU A 122 -7.36 21.64 10.85
C LEU A 122 -7.99 20.46 10.08
N VAL A 123 -9.24 20.59 9.63
CA VAL A 123 -9.88 19.58 8.76
C VAL A 123 -9.10 19.40 7.45
N LEU A 124 -8.63 20.49 6.84
CA LEU A 124 -7.84 20.42 5.61
C LEU A 124 -6.51 19.69 5.81
N LEU A 125 -5.84 19.89 6.95
CA LEU A 125 -4.62 19.16 7.27
C LEU A 125 -4.88 17.68 7.56
N PHE A 126 -6.02 17.35 8.16
CA PHE A 126 -6.43 15.96 8.33
C PHE A 126 -6.71 15.28 6.99
N ILE A 127 -7.40 15.96 6.07
CA ILE A 127 -7.59 15.49 4.69
C ILE A 127 -6.25 15.28 3.98
N ALA A 128 -5.33 16.25 4.07
CA ALA A 128 -3.99 16.13 3.49
C ALA A 128 -3.23 14.93 4.06
N THR A 129 -3.32 14.72 5.37
CA THR A 129 -2.74 13.58 6.06
C THR A 129 -3.31 12.27 5.51
N ARG A 130 -4.63 12.15 5.42
CA ARG A 130 -5.29 10.93 4.92
C ARG A 130 -4.91 10.62 3.48
N LEU A 131 -4.92 11.61 2.59
CA LEU A 131 -4.48 11.45 1.20
C LEU A 131 -3.03 10.97 1.12
N LYS A 132 -2.13 11.55 1.92
CA LYS A 132 -0.71 11.14 1.93
C LYS A 132 -0.49 9.75 2.54
N MET A 133 -1.32 9.32 3.49
CA MET A 133 -1.36 7.93 3.95
C MET A 133 -1.75 6.99 2.81
N LEU A 134 -2.86 7.25 2.12
CA LEU A 134 -3.32 6.42 0.99
C LEU A 134 -2.27 6.35 -0.13
N GLU A 135 -1.68 7.49 -0.52
CA GLU A 135 -0.59 7.53 -1.49
C GLU A 135 0.60 6.67 -1.01
N SER A 136 0.98 6.77 0.27
CA SER A 136 2.07 5.97 0.85
C SER A 136 1.79 4.48 0.77
N GLU A 137 0.57 4.06 1.11
CA GLU A 137 0.13 2.67 1.05
C GLU A 137 0.06 2.13 -0.38
N LEU A 138 -0.42 2.94 -1.33
CA LEU A 138 -0.47 2.59 -2.75
C LEU A 138 0.94 2.30 -3.26
N TYR A 139 1.88 3.23 -3.04
CA TYR A 139 3.26 3.06 -3.47
C TYR A 139 3.95 1.90 -2.77
N PHE A 140 3.59 1.61 -1.51
CA PHE A 140 4.11 0.45 -0.81
C PHE A 140 3.65 -0.85 -1.47
N GLN A 141 2.37 -0.95 -1.84
CA GLN A 141 1.84 -2.10 -2.58
C GLN A 141 2.47 -2.22 -3.97
N LEU A 142 2.68 -1.10 -4.67
CA LEU A 142 3.37 -1.08 -5.97
C LEU A 142 4.82 -1.54 -5.88
N GLY A 143 5.50 -1.30 -4.75
CA GLY A 143 6.86 -1.83 -4.50
C GLY A 143 6.94 -3.36 -4.51
N TYR A 144 5.82 -4.06 -4.34
CA TYR A 144 5.75 -5.51 -4.43
C TYR A 144 5.23 -6.04 -5.77
N LYS A 145 5.03 -5.19 -6.77
CA LYS A 145 4.47 -5.56 -8.10
C LYS A 145 5.21 -6.72 -8.77
N TYR A 146 6.52 -6.84 -8.58
CA TYR A 146 7.35 -7.88 -9.19
C TYR A 146 7.65 -9.07 -8.26
N GLY A 147 7.01 -9.12 -7.08
CA GLY A 147 7.28 -10.14 -6.07
C GLY A 147 8.77 -10.14 -5.67
N ASN A 148 9.36 -11.33 -5.56
CA ASN A 148 10.75 -11.47 -5.10
C ASN A 148 11.77 -10.85 -6.08
N ALA A 149 11.48 -10.81 -7.38
CA ALA A 149 12.38 -10.22 -8.37
C ALA A 149 12.54 -8.69 -8.21
N GLY A 150 11.67 -8.05 -7.43
CA GLY A 150 11.79 -6.63 -7.07
C GLY A 150 12.58 -6.36 -5.79
N LEU A 151 13.04 -7.40 -5.08
CA LEU A 151 13.57 -7.31 -3.73
C LEU A 151 15.06 -7.69 -3.67
N VAL A 152 15.73 -7.29 -2.58
CA VAL A 152 17.19 -7.44 -2.37
C VAL A 152 17.49 -8.15 -1.04
N GLY A 153 16.50 -8.88 -0.48
CA GLY A 153 16.54 -9.34 0.92
C GLY A 153 17.55 -10.45 1.19
N ASP A 154 17.55 -11.50 0.37
CA ASP A 154 18.37 -12.72 0.50
C ASP A 154 19.41 -12.87 -0.63
N GLY A 155 19.28 -12.02 -1.64
CA GLY A 155 20.10 -11.99 -2.83
C GLY A 155 19.25 -11.55 -4.01
N PHE A 156 19.87 -11.47 -5.18
CA PHE A 156 19.20 -11.08 -6.42
C PHE A 156 20.07 -11.44 -7.62
N PHE A 157 19.43 -11.55 -8.78
CA PHE A 157 20.13 -11.68 -10.06
C PHE A 157 20.32 -10.30 -10.71
N CYS A 158 21.46 -10.06 -11.36
CA CYS A 158 21.66 -8.82 -12.10
C CYS A 158 20.70 -8.64 -13.29
N SER A 159 20.09 -9.72 -13.79
CA SER A 159 18.99 -9.66 -14.76
C SER A 159 17.70 -9.07 -14.17
N GLU A 160 17.52 -9.09 -12.85
CA GLU A 160 16.35 -8.54 -12.14
C GLU A 160 16.49 -7.03 -11.83
N GLN A 161 17.67 -6.44 -12.09
CA GLN A 161 17.97 -5.04 -11.80
C GLN A 161 16.85 -4.04 -12.20
N PRO A 162 16.22 -4.12 -13.39
CA PRO A 162 15.15 -3.20 -13.76
C PRO A 162 13.94 -3.28 -12.82
N TYR A 163 13.55 -4.49 -12.41
CA TYR A 163 12.42 -4.73 -11.51
C TYR A 163 12.73 -4.26 -10.09
N ILE A 164 13.98 -4.47 -9.65
CA ILE A 164 14.45 -4.01 -8.35
C ILE A 164 14.42 -2.47 -8.31
N PHE A 165 14.92 -1.79 -9.33
CA PHE A 165 14.92 -0.32 -9.35
C PHE A 165 13.50 0.26 -9.36
N GLU A 166 12.59 -0.27 -10.17
CA GLU A 166 11.19 0.19 -10.14
C GLU A 166 10.53 -0.05 -8.76
N SER A 167 10.82 -1.18 -8.12
CA SER A 167 10.33 -1.49 -6.78
C SER A 167 10.91 -0.56 -5.72
N LEU A 168 12.22 -0.28 -5.77
CA LEU A 168 12.89 0.66 -4.87
C LEU A 168 12.38 2.09 -5.05
N ASP A 169 12.10 2.52 -6.27
CA ASP A 169 11.51 3.83 -6.57
C ASP A 169 10.10 3.94 -5.97
N ALA A 170 9.27 2.91 -6.11
CA ALA A 170 7.94 2.84 -5.50
C ALA A 170 8.03 2.88 -3.96
N PHE A 171 8.87 2.06 -3.34
CA PHE A 171 9.06 2.11 -1.88
C PHE A 171 9.60 3.47 -1.40
N ASN A 172 10.48 4.11 -2.18
CA ASN A 172 10.99 5.44 -1.84
C ASN A 172 9.89 6.51 -1.94
N ALA A 173 9.02 6.43 -2.95
CA ALA A 173 7.83 7.25 -3.03
C ALA A 173 6.92 7.02 -1.81
N SER A 174 6.66 5.76 -1.44
CA SER A 174 5.90 5.41 -0.24
C SER A 174 6.46 6.07 1.03
N VAL A 175 7.78 5.99 1.23
CA VAL A 175 8.46 6.62 2.39
C VAL A 175 8.27 8.14 2.39
N ARG A 176 8.42 8.81 1.25
CA ARG A 176 8.24 10.26 1.15
C ARG A 176 6.81 10.66 1.52
N LYS A 177 5.81 9.97 0.97
CA LYS A 177 4.39 10.24 1.27
C LYS A 177 4.04 9.96 2.73
N GLY A 178 4.62 8.91 3.32
CA GLY A 178 4.46 8.62 4.74
C GLY A 178 5.04 9.69 5.65
N LEU A 179 6.19 10.28 5.27
CA LEU A 179 6.78 11.43 5.97
C LEU A 179 5.92 12.69 5.83
N ASP A 180 5.38 12.96 4.64
CA ASP A 180 4.46 14.09 4.42
C ASP A 180 3.18 13.95 5.25
N ALA A 181 2.59 12.74 5.30
CA ALA A 181 1.46 12.45 6.18
C ALA A 181 1.81 12.74 7.64
N SER A 182 2.97 12.26 8.08
CA SER A 182 3.45 12.48 9.44
C SER A 182 3.57 13.97 9.76
N TYR A 183 4.16 14.74 8.83
CA TYR A 183 4.33 16.18 8.96
C TYR A 183 2.99 16.92 9.08
N TYR A 184 2.01 16.65 8.21
CA TYR A 184 0.73 17.36 8.23
C TYR A 184 -0.05 17.09 9.53
N MET A 185 0.02 15.87 10.04
CA MET A 185 -0.59 15.52 11.32
C MET A 185 0.11 16.19 12.50
N ASP A 186 1.44 16.19 12.54
CA ASP A 186 2.18 16.87 13.60
C ASP A 186 1.86 18.36 13.62
N VAL A 187 1.79 19.00 12.45
CA VAL A 187 1.39 20.41 12.31
C VAL A 187 -0.04 20.65 12.79
N MET A 188 -0.96 19.74 12.48
CA MET A 188 -2.34 19.81 12.95
C MET A 188 -2.38 19.70 14.48
N LEU A 189 -1.82 18.62 15.04
CA LEU A 189 -1.86 18.32 16.48
C LEU A 189 -1.15 19.36 17.36
N THR A 190 -0.14 20.06 16.83
CA THR A 190 0.58 21.12 17.56
C THR A 190 -0.29 22.34 17.87
N GLN A 191 -1.35 22.58 17.09
CA GLN A 191 -2.20 23.77 17.22
C GLN A 191 -3.65 23.46 17.63
N THR A 192 -3.93 22.23 18.05
CA THR A 192 -5.29 21.79 18.36
C THR A 192 -5.59 21.71 19.85
N ASN A 193 -6.89 21.67 20.17
CA ASN A 193 -7.40 21.39 21.52
C ASN A 193 -7.43 19.88 21.84
N GLU A 194 -7.71 19.56 23.10
CA GLU A 194 -7.84 18.16 23.59
C GLU A 194 -8.90 17.35 22.83
N ILE A 195 -9.96 17.98 22.30
CA ILE A 195 -11.01 17.29 21.54
C ILE A 195 -10.43 16.69 20.26
N THR A 196 -9.57 17.43 19.56
CA THR A 196 -8.92 16.94 18.34
C THR A 196 -7.96 15.80 18.67
N HIS A 197 -7.18 15.95 19.74
CA HIS A 197 -6.28 14.90 20.23
C HIS A 197 -7.03 13.61 20.58
N ALA A 198 -8.19 13.73 21.21
CA ALA A 198 -9.02 12.58 21.56
C ALA A 198 -9.64 11.87 20.35
N LEU A 199 -9.93 12.59 19.26
CA LEU A 199 -10.49 12.01 18.04
C LEU A 199 -9.42 11.32 17.19
N VAL A 200 -8.27 11.95 17.03
CA VAL A 200 -7.18 11.49 16.16
C VAL A 200 -6.27 10.48 16.85
N GLY A 201 -6.19 10.57 18.18
CA GLY A 201 -5.29 9.77 19.00
C GLY A 201 -3.92 10.41 19.18
N ILE A 202 -3.52 10.55 20.44
CA ILE A 202 -2.15 10.87 20.88
C ILE A 202 -1.64 9.76 21.79
N ASP A 203 -0.32 9.71 22.02
CA ASP A 203 0.34 8.71 22.87
C ASP A 203 -0.07 7.27 22.53
N GLU A 204 -0.78 6.59 23.44
CA GLU A 204 -1.24 5.21 23.27
C GLU A 204 -2.31 5.07 22.16
N GLY A 205 -3.11 6.12 21.94
CA GLY A 205 -4.15 6.17 20.91
C GLY A 205 -3.64 6.55 19.52
N LYS A 206 -2.35 6.88 19.37
CA LYS A 206 -1.76 7.32 18.11
C LYS A 206 -1.95 6.25 17.01
N PRO A 207 -2.35 6.63 15.79
CA PRO A 207 -2.54 5.68 14.69
C PRO A 207 -1.29 4.84 14.42
N GLU A 208 -1.48 3.55 14.12
CA GLU A 208 -0.38 2.59 13.89
C GLU A 208 0.55 3.01 12.74
N PHE A 209 0.02 3.75 11.76
CA PHE A 209 0.78 4.31 10.64
C PHE A 209 1.95 5.18 11.11
N TYR A 210 1.80 5.91 12.22
CA TYR A 210 2.85 6.78 12.78
C TYR A 210 3.95 6.02 13.48
N LYS A 211 3.74 4.73 13.76
CA LYS A 211 4.73 3.86 14.40
C LYS A 211 5.71 3.27 13.37
N ILE A 212 5.56 3.63 12.10
CA ILE A 212 6.39 3.15 11.00
C ILE A 212 7.73 3.92 10.99
N PRO A 213 8.88 3.22 10.99
CA PRO A 213 10.19 3.85 10.98
C PRO A 213 10.60 4.28 9.54
N PHE A 214 9.89 5.26 8.98
CA PHE A 214 10.10 5.72 7.60
C PHE A 214 11.56 6.12 7.30
N GLN A 215 12.26 6.72 8.27
CA GLN A 215 13.67 7.09 8.12
C GLN A 215 14.58 5.86 7.94
N THR A 216 14.38 4.84 8.77
CA THR A 216 15.11 3.56 8.70
C THR A 216 14.79 2.84 7.39
N MET A 217 13.52 2.81 6.99
CA MET A 217 13.11 2.26 5.69
C MET A 217 13.83 2.99 4.55
N GLY A 218 13.82 4.32 4.54
CA GLY A 218 14.51 5.11 3.52
C GLY A 218 16.02 4.86 3.47
N ALA A 219 16.67 4.64 4.62
CA ALA A 219 18.09 4.26 4.67
C ALA A 219 18.34 2.88 4.06
N GLN A 220 17.49 1.90 4.36
CA GLN A 220 17.57 0.56 3.78
C GLN A 220 17.39 0.58 2.27
N LEU A 221 16.44 1.36 1.74
CA LEU A 221 16.22 1.50 0.30
C LEU A 221 17.45 2.06 -0.42
N ARG A 222 18.10 3.08 0.15
CA ARG A 222 19.36 3.62 -0.39
C ARG A 222 20.48 2.58 -0.36
N LYS A 223 20.58 1.79 0.71
CA LYS A 223 21.55 0.69 0.81
C LYS A 223 21.32 -0.33 -0.30
N ASN A 224 20.07 -0.77 -0.49
CA ASN A 224 19.69 -1.72 -1.54
C ASN A 224 20.01 -1.19 -2.94
N HIS A 225 19.66 0.07 -3.22
CA HIS A 225 19.97 0.72 -4.51
C HIS A 225 21.48 0.73 -4.79
N ASN A 226 22.28 1.14 -3.81
CA ASN A 226 23.74 1.17 -3.93
C ASN A 226 24.34 -0.22 -4.13
N LEU A 227 23.79 -1.23 -3.46
CA LEU A 227 24.23 -2.61 -3.55
C LEU A 227 24.00 -3.16 -4.97
N VAL A 228 22.80 -3.01 -5.51
CA VAL A 228 22.46 -3.41 -6.88
C VAL A 228 23.33 -2.70 -7.90
N THR A 229 23.48 -1.37 -7.76
CA THR A 229 24.33 -0.57 -8.65
C THR A 229 25.78 -1.05 -8.64
N LYS A 230 26.34 -1.30 -7.45
CA LYS A 230 27.73 -1.72 -7.28
C LYS A 230 28.01 -3.07 -7.94
N TYR A 231 27.15 -4.07 -7.70
CA TYR A 231 27.40 -5.43 -8.16
C TYR A 231 26.96 -5.69 -9.61
N CYS A 232 26.01 -4.90 -10.13
CA CYS A 232 25.47 -5.10 -11.48
C CYS A 232 25.92 -4.08 -12.54
N ALA A 233 26.79 -3.12 -12.20
CA ALA A 233 27.25 -2.06 -13.11
C ALA A 233 27.70 -2.52 -14.51
N ASN A 234 28.27 -3.73 -14.64
CA ASN A 234 28.77 -4.30 -15.90
C ASN A 234 28.08 -5.63 -16.29
N GLN A 235 26.92 -5.90 -15.68
CA GLN A 235 26.25 -7.21 -15.70
C GLN A 235 24.80 -7.12 -16.19
N THR A 236 24.39 -6.01 -16.81
CA THR A 236 23.01 -5.82 -17.28
C THR A 236 22.59 -6.99 -18.20
N GLY A 237 21.56 -7.74 -17.78
CA GLY A 237 21.04 -8.89 -18.53
C GLY A 237 21.80 -10.20 -18.36
N LYS A 238 22.77 -10.28 -17.44
CA LYS A 238 23.43 -11.54 -17.05
C LYS A 238 22.81 -12.10 -15.78
N ASP A 239 22.59 -13.42 -15.74
CA ASP A 239 22.09 -14.16 -14.57
C ASP A 239 23.18 -14.39 -13.50
N THR A 240 23.96 -13.35 -13.21
CA THR A 240 24.90 -13.37 -12.10
C THR A 240 24.11 -13.15 -10.82
N TYR A 241 24.16 -14.16 -9.94
CA TYR A 241 23.54 -14.09 -8.63
C TYR A 241 24.45 -13.38 -7.63
N VAL A 242 23.88 -12.45 -6.86
CA VAL A 242 24.55 -11.72 -5.78
C VAL A 242 23.91 -12.14 -4.46
N MET A 243 24.67 -12.82 -3.60
CA MET A 243 24.26 -13.06 -2.21
C MET A 243 24.38 -11.76 -1.40
N VAL A 244 23.34 -11.42 -0.64
CA VAL A 244 23.40 -10.32 0.33
C VAL A 244 23.71 -10.92 1.69
N GLU A 245 24.95 -10.76 2.16
CA GLU A 245 25.30 -11.16 3.52
C GLU A 245 24.66 -10.18 4.52
N ASN A 246 23.87 -10.71 5.45
CA ASN A 246 23.24 -9.94 6.54
C ASN A 246 24.28 -9.55 7.62
N THR A 247 25.43 -9.01 7.22
CA THR A 247 26.55 -8.75 8.15
C THR A 247 26.46 -7.42 8.89
N ASP A 248 25.51 -6.54 8.56
CA ASP A 248 25.44 -5.18 9.15
C ASP A 248 24.07 -4.81 9.75
N ILE A 249 23.33 -5.77 10.31
CA ILE A 249 22.30 -5.42 11.30
C ILE A 249 22.93 -5.54 12.69
N ASP A 250 23.95 -4.74 12.95
CA ASP A 250 24.33 -4.42 14.33
C ASP A 250 23.20 -3.54 14.87
N ASP A 251 22.21 -4.21 15.47
CA ASP A 251 21.11 -3.64 16.26
C ASP A 251 21.71 -2.99 17.53
N LYS A 252 22.46 -1.90 17.37
CA LYS A 252 22.77 -0.99 18.47
C LYS A 252 21.51 -0.21 18.79
N ARG A 253 20.57 -0.88 19.47
CA ARG A 253 19.54 -0.19 20.25
C ARG A 253 20.23 0.43 21.46
N GLU A 254 20.51 1.72 21.36
CA GLU A 254 20.53 2.61 22.53
C GLU A 254 19.13 3.15 22.77
#